data_AF-A0A9P9F9I6-F1
#
_entry.id   AF-A0A9P9F9I6-F1
#
_cell.length_a   1.000
_cell.length_b   1.000
_cell.length_c   1.000
_cell.angle_alpha   90.00
_cell.angle_beta   90.00
_cell.angle_gamma   90.00
#
_symmetry.space_group_name_H-M   'P 1'
#
loop_
_entity.id
_entity.type
_entity.pdbx_description
1 polymer ?
#
loop_
_entity_poly.entity_id
_entity_poly.type
_entity_poly.pdbx_seq_one_letter_code
_entity_poly.pdbx_strand_id
1 'polypeptide(L)'
;PSLFGAVYQILGDGRIAPLYNLASIFTHVKHHSFGTVASQPVTKEVAKALIPRLALGYILPTIAMFGPLQNKNTWQGFVALWQPFPLLVGILTGWLSRLSSKRMVPRSDVASTKQAEQRTRPRRNATQSSLRLTYAVGTTASTLVHFWTIYRIWKDPELSLSQVFGRLGGLLSGSHAADPQDAILVFLQKDIFLTVTSILVQSVYQIFHLRALGYITTKEAGIASAISISAQGIIGLAAAHIGLC
;
A
#
# COMPACT_ATOMS: atom_id res chain seq x y z
N PRO A 1 -7.10 0.46 9.14
CA PRO A 1 -6.30 1.19 8.13
C PRO A 1 -5.69 2.50 8.67
N SER A 2 -6.50 3.45 9.14
CA SER A 2 -6.00 4.78 9.55
C SER A 2 -5.17 4.79 10.84
N LEU A 3 -5.48 3.93 11.82
CA LEU A 3 -4.65 3.76 13.02
C LEU A 3 -3.26 3.19 12.66
N PHE A 4 -3.21 2.12 11.86
CA PHE A 4 -1.96 1.58 11.34
C PHE A 4 -1.20 2.63 10.50
N GLY A 5 -1.91 3.38 9.65
CA GLY A 5 -1.38 4.52 8.89
C GLY A 5 -0.68 5.58 9.75
N ALA A 6 -1.30 5.98 10.87
CA ALA A 6 -0.70 6.94 11.78
C ALA A 6 0.52 6.36 12.52
N VAL A 7 0.47 5.09 12.90
CA VAL A 7 1.60 4.41 13.57
C VAL A 7 2.76 4.20 12.59
N TYR A 8 2.49 3.90 11.31
CA TYR A 8 3.50 3.82 10.23
C TYR A 8 4.29 5.13 10.09
N GLN A 9 3.61 6.27 10.20
CA GLN A 9 4.25 7.58 10.05
C GLN A 9 5.12 8.00 11.23
N ILE A 10 4.86 7.46 12.42
CA ILE A 10 5.59 7.82 13.65
C ILE A 10 6.77 6.88 13.88
N LEU A 11 6.60 5.58 13.60
CA LEU A 11 7.58 4.55 13.97
C LEU A 11 8.41 4.04 12.79
N GLY A 12 8.06 4.43 11.56
CA GLY A 12 8.64 3.89 10.33
C GLY A 12 7.89 2.65 9.86
N ASP A 13 7.75 2.53 8.54
CA ASP A 13 7.04 1.42 7.92
C ASP A 13 7.73 0.09 8.18
N GLY A 14 9.06 0.10 8.21
CA GLY A 14 9.92 -1.06 8.44
C GLY A 14 9.83 -1.63 9.85
N ARG A 15 9.38 -0.88 10.86
CA ARG A 15 9.16 -1.43 12.21
C ARG A 15 7.77 -2.02 12.38
N ILE A 16 6.78 -1.44 11.72
CA ILE A 16 5.38 -1.81 11.90
C ILE A 16 4.96 -2.88 10.92
N ALA A 17 5.46 -2.87 9.68
CA ALA A 17 5.14 -3.90 8.70
C ALA A 17 5.48 -5.32 9.18
N PRO A 18 6.65 -5.59 9.81
CA PRO A 18 6.93 -6.91 10.40
C PRO A 18 5.98 -7.29 11.52
N LEU A 19 5.65 -6.34 12.42
CA LEU A 19 4.73 -6.58 13.53
C LEU A 19 3.30 -6.83 13.04
N TYR A 20 2.85 -6.10 12.03
CA TYR A 20 1.56 -6.29 11.39
C TYR A 20 1.47 -7.66 10.71
N ASN A 21 2.50 -8.03 9.93
CA ASN A 21 2.54 -9.33 9.27
C ASN A 21 2.62 -10.47 10.28
N LEU A 22 3.39 -10.34 11.35
CA LEU A 22 3.47 -11.33 12.43
C LEU A 22 2.14 -11.46 13.18
N ALA A 23 1.48 -10.34 13.49
CA ALA A 23 0.15 -10.34 14.07
C ALA A 23 -0.88 -11.00 13.14
N SER A 24 -0.83 -10.69 11.83
CA SER A 24 -1.66 -11.33 10.81
C SER A 24 -1.45 -12.84 10.81
N ILE A 25 -0.21 -13.32 10.70
CA ILE A 25 0.13 -14.75 10.75
C ILE A 25 -0.39 -15.39 12.05
N PHE A 26 -0.16 -14.77 13.21
CA PHE A 26 -0.61 -15.29 14.50
C PHE A 26 -2.14 -15.40 14.57
N THR A 27 -2.86 -14.39 14.10
CA THR A 27 -4.33 -14.44 14.04
C THR A 27 -4.83 -15.50 13.06
N HIS A 28 -4.14 -15.72 11.93
CA HIS A 28 -4.47 -16.78 10.98
C HIS A 28 -4.28 -18.18 11.59
N VAL A 29 -3.15 -18.42 12.25
CA VAL A 29 -2.85 -19.70 12.91
C VAL A 29 -3.82 -19.97 14.05
N LYS A 30 -4.17 -18.95 14.85
CA LYS A 30 -5.00 -19.12 16.05
C LYS A 30 -6.50 -19.23 15.76
N HIS A 31 -7.02 -18.50 14.77
CA HIS A 31 -8.46 -18.40 14.53
C HIS A 31 -8.96 -19.15 13.30
N HIS A 32 -8.10 -19.77 12.47
CA HIS A 32 -8.50 -20.39 11.19
C HIS A 32 -9.40 -19.49 10.32
N SER A 33 -9.38 -18.17 10.56
CA SER A 33 -10.35 -17.24 10.02
C SER A 33 -9.73 -16.54 8.82
N PHE A 34 -10.25 -16.90 7.64
CA PHE A 34 -9.92 -16.29 6.36
C PHE A 34 -10.70 -15.00 6.16
N GLY A 35 -10.36 -14.01 6.97
CA GLY A 35 -10.61 -12.61 6.62
C GLY A 35 -9.38 -12.04 5.93
N THR A 36 -9.03 -12.48 4.72
CA THR A 36 -8.25 -11.57 3.86
C THR A 36 -9.06 -10.28 3.82
N VAL A 37 -8.46 -9.11 4.07
CA VAL A 37 -9.20 -7.84 3.92
C VAL A 37 -9.83 -7.72 2.51
N ALA A 38 -9.32 -8.48 1.54
CA ALA A 38 -9.86 -8.69 0.20
C ALA A 38 -11.24 -9.39 0.12
N SER A 39 -11.68 -10.14 1.15
CA SER A 39 -12.98 -10.82 1.17
C SER A 39 -14.09 -9.98 1.81
N GLN A 40 -13.76 -8.82 2.41
CA GLN A 40 -14.78 -7.88 2.84
C GLN A 40 -15.36 -7.15 1.63
N PRO A 41 -16.67 -7.22 1.39
CA PRO A 41 -17.31 -6.50 0.30
C PRO A 41 -17.13 -5.00 0.53
N VAL A 42 -16.22 -4.38 -0.21
CA VAL A 42 -16.06 -2.93 -0.24
C VAL A 42 -17.35 -2.35 -0.83
N THR A 43 -18.05 -1.52 -0.05
CA THR A 43 -19.30 -0.90 -0.52
C THR A 43 -19.01 0.05 -1.68
N LYS A 44 -19.94 0.18 -2.63
CA LYS A 44 -19.78 1.01 -3.84
C LYS A 44 -19.51 2.48 -3.47
N GLU A 45 -20.08 2.91 -2.36
CA GLU A 45 -19.92 4.25 -1.79
C GLU A 45 -18.48 4.47 -1.33
N VAL A 46 -17.83 3.45 -0.75
CA VAL A 46 -16.40 3.48 -0.43
C VAL A 46 -15.57 3.45 -1.72
N ALA A 47 -15.85 2.57 -2.67
CA ALA A 47 -15.10 2.50 -3.93
C ALA A 47 -15.16 3.81 -4.74
N LYS A 48 -16.35 4.41 -4.89
CA LYS A 48 -16.52 5.71 -5.60
C LYS A 48 -15.90 6.88 -4.86
N ALA A 49 -15.93 6.88 -3.53
CA ALA A 49 -15.25 7.91 -2.76
C ALA A 49 -13.72 7.75 -2.85
N LEU A 50 -13.17 6.61 -3.26
CA LEU A 50 -11.73 6.33 -3.21
C LEU A 50 -10.92 7.30 -4.09
N ILE A 51 -11.40 7.56 -5.30
CA ILE A 51 -10.73 8.46 -6.26
C ILE A 51 -10.58 9.89 -5.70
N PRO A 52 -11.65 10.60 -5.28
CA PRO A 52 -11.51 11.95 -4.74
C PRO A 52 -10.74 11.97 -3.41
N ARG A 53 -10.80 10.89 -2.61
CA ARG A 53 -10.04 10.79 -1.34
C ARG A 53 -8.55 10.67 -1.58
N LEU A 54 -8.14 9.82 -2.52
CA LEU A 54 -6.73 9.69 -2.89
C LEU A 54 -6.24 10.98 -3.57
N ALA A 55 -7.06 11.59 -4.42
CA ALA A 55 -6.72 12.85 -5.07
C ALA A 55 -6.44 13.97 -4.05
N LEU A 56 -7.36 14.21 -3.11
CA LEU A 56 -7.24 15.30 -2.14
C LEU A 56 -6.32 14.98 -0.97
N GLY A 57 -6.39 13.76 -0.46
CA GLY A 57 -5.68 13.36 0.75
C GLY A 57 -4.23 12.95 0.50
N TYR A 58 -3.85 12.61 -0.73
CA TYR A 58 -2.51 12.09 -1.03
C TYR A 58 -1.88 12.70 -2.29
N ILE A 59 -2.54 12.65 -3.44
CA ILE A 59 -1.95 13.08 -4.72
C ILE A 59 -1.67 14.60 -4.72
N LEU A 60 -2.65 15.42 -4.36
CA LEU A 60 -2.50 16.88 -4.35
C LEU A 60 -1.41 17.34 -3.36
N PRO A 61 -1.39 16.87 -2.10
CA PRO A 61 -0.26 17.14 -1.19
C PRO A 61 1.09 16.70 -1.75
N THR A 62 1.15 15.54 -2.43
CA THR A 62 2.39 15.02 -3.03
C THR A 62 2.89 15.92 -4.16
N ILE A 63 1.99 16.35 -5.07
CA ILE A 63 2.33 17.30 -6.14
C ILE A 63 2.80 18.63 -5.54
N ALA A 64 2.16 19.12 -4.48
CA ALA A 64 2.57 20.35 -3.82
C ALA A 64 3.98 20.22 -3.20
N MET A 65 4.32 19.07 -2.63
CA MET A 65 5.64 18.79 -2.04
C MET A 65 6.75 18.72 -3.10
N PHE A 66 6.48 18.14 -4.27
CA PHE A 66 7.44 18.00 -5.37
C PHE A 66 7.39 19.15 -6.40
N GLY A 67 6.47 20.10 -6.22
CA GLY A 67 6.39 21.29 -7.04
C GLY A 67 7.63 22.17 -6.91
N PRO A 68 7.92 23.03 -7.89
CA PRO A 68 9.07 23.94 -7.87
C PRO A 68 8.85 25.10 -6.89
N LEU A 69 8.72 24.79 -5.60
CA LEU A 69 8.56 25.77 -4.54
C LEU A 69 9.92 26.32 -4.13
N GLN A 70 10.17 27.58 -4.46
CA GLN A 70 11.44 28.24 -4.16
C GLN A 70 11.60 28.61 -2.67
N ASN A 71 10.49 28.66 -1.92
CA ASN A 71 10.50 29.01 -0.50
C ASN A 71 10.55 27.76 0.40
N LYS A 72 11.64 27.63 1.17
CA LYS A 72 11.85 26.52 2.12
C LYS A 72 10.74 26.41 3.17
N ASN A 73 10.24 27.53 3.70
CA ASN A 73 9.18 27.52 4.73
C ASN A 73 7.86 27.02 4.14
N THR A 74 7.55 27.41 2.91
CA THR A 74 6.36 26.94 2.19
C THR A 74 6.47 25.45 1.89
N TRP A 75 7.63 24.99 1.44
CA TRP A 75 7.89 23.56 1.19
C TRP A 75 7.75 22.73 2.48
N GLN A 76 8.36 23.17 3.58
CA GLN A 76 8.22 22.51 4.89
C GLN A 76 6.76 22.47 5.36
N GLY A 77 5.99 23.52 5.11
CA GLY A 77 4.54 23.54 5.38
C GLY A 77 3.78 22.46 4.61
N PHE A 78 4.10 22.25 3.33
CA PHE A 78 3.50 21.16 2.54
C PHE A 78 3.96 19.77 2.98
N VAL A 79 5.23 19.62 3.36
CA VAL A 79 5.75 18.37 3.94
C VAL A 79 4.98 18.04 5.24
N ALA A 80 4.79 19.02 6.12
CA ALA A 80 4.03 18.85 7.36
C ALA A 80 2.55 18.54 7.10
N LEU A 81 1.95 19.12 6.06
CA LEU A 81 0.57 18.82 5.64
C LEU A 81 0.43 17.42 5.01
N TRP A 82 1.47 16.94 4.33
CA TRP A 82 1.54 15.59 3.77
C TRP A 82 1.77 14.53 4.85
N GLN A 83 2.51 14.87 5.91
CA GLN A 83 2.86 13.95 6.99
C GLN A 83 1.69 13.26 7.70
N PRO A 84 0.45 13.76 7.77
CA PRO A 84 -0.71 13.01 8.29
C PRO A 84 -1.64 12.43 7.20
N PHE A 85 -1.19 12.23 5.95
CA PHE A 85 -2.04 11.79 4.84
C PHE A 85 -2.96 10.57 5.12
N PRO A 86 -2.57 9.50 5.85
CA PRO A 86 -3.42 8.36 6.15
C PRO A 86 -4.61 8.73 7.04
N LEU A 87 -4.45 9.73 7.91
CA LEU A 87 -5.52 10.30 8.70
C LEU A 87 -6.41 11.18 7.82
N LEU A 88 -5.83 12.04 6.97
CA LEU A 88 -6.59 12.89 6.03
C LEU A 88 -7.47 12.04 5.11
N VAL A 89 -6.90 10.99 4.50
CA VAL A 89 -7.63 10.03 3.66
C VAL A 89 -8.74 9.35 4.47
N GLY A 90 -8.46 8.92 5.70
CA GLY A 90 -9.46 8.32 6.60
C GLY A 90 -10.62 9.24 6.96
N ILE A 91 -10.32 10.50 7.33
CA ILE A 91 -11.32 11.51 7.68
C ILE A 91 -12.17 11.87 6.46
N LEU A 92 -11.54 12.11 5.30
CA LEU A 92 -12.23 12.34 4.03
C LEU A 92 -13.12 11.16 3.64
N THR A 93 -12.72 9.93 3.99
CA THR A 93 -13.58 8.73 3.85
C THR A 93 -14.85 8.86 4.65
N GLY A 94 -14.74 9.08 5.96
CA GLY A 94 -15.90 9.21 6.83
C GLY A 94 -16.82 10.33 6.36
N TRP A 95 -16.25 11.46 5.97
CA TRP A 95 -17.00 12.63 5.49
C TRP A 95 -17.72 12.37 4.16
N LEU A 96 -17.02 11.92 3.12
CA LEU A 96 -17.64 11.70 1.79
C LEU A 96 -18.66 10.57 1.83
N SER A 97 -18.44 9.50 2.60
CA SER A 97 -19.42 8.43 2.75
C SER A 97 -20.71 8.92 3.42
N ARG A 98 -20.62 9.78 4.44
CA ARG A 98 -21.80 10.40 5.10
C ARG A 98 -22.57 11.34 4.17
N LEU A 99 -21.88 12.11 3.32
CA LEU A 99 -22.51 12.98 2.32
C LEU A 99 -23.22 12.18 1.22
N SER A 100 -22.65 11.04 0.84
CA SER A 100 -23.19 10.16 -0.21
C SER A 100 -24.44 9.42 0.26
N SER A 101 -24.46 8.91 1.50
CA SER A 101 -25.62 8.24 2.09
C SER A 101 -26.83 9.15 2.26
N LYS A 102 -26.64 10.47 2.40
CA LYS A 102 -27.75 11.43 2.51
C LYS A 102 -28.42 11.76 1.15
N ARG A 103 -27.82 11.40 0.01
CA ARG A 103 -28.35 11.73 -1.33
C ARG A 103 -29.08 10.58 -2.03
N MET A 104 -29.13 9.37 -1.46
CA MET A 104 -29.77 8.21 -2.11
C MET A 104 -30.59 7.38 -1.12
N VAL A 105 -31.75 7.89 -0.71
CA VAL A 105 -32.89 7.06 -0.30
C VAL A 105 -34.19 7.68 -0.82
N PRO A 106 -34.75 7.22 -1.94
CA PRO A 106 -36.17 6.97 -2.04
C PRO A 106 -36.42 5.58 -1.46
N ARG A 107 -37.22 5.53 -0.40
CA ARG A 107 -37.79 4.30 0.16
C ARG A 107 -38.62 3.65 -0.94
N SER A 108 -38.30 2.43 -1.34
CA SER A 108 -39.16 1.64 -2.22
C SER A 108 -39.15 0.20 -1.75
N ASP A 109 -40.37 -0.31 -1.63
CA ASP A 109 -40.79 -1.46 -0.86
C ASP A 109 -40.18 -2.80 -1.26
N VAL A 110 -40.37 -3.75 -0.35
CA VAL A 110 -40.08 -5.19 -0.39
C VAL A 110 -40.13 -5.77 -1.81
N ALA A 111 -38.96 -5.95 -2.43
CA ALA A 111 -38.83 -6.57 -3.76
C ALA A 111 -38.24 -7.98 -3.65
N SER A 112 -38.95 -8.94 -4.26
CA SER A 112 -38.66 -10.38 -4.35
C SER A 112 -37.20 -10.72 -4.69
N THR A 113 -36.71 -11.82 -4.08
CA THR A 113 -35.34 -12.35 -4.11
C THR A 113 -34.69 -12.40 -5.50
N LYS A 114 -35.47 -12.62 -6.58
CA LYS A 114 -34.94 -12.64 -7.96
C LYS A 114 -34.56 -11.26 -8.49
N GLN A 115 -35.27 -10.19 -8.10
CA GLN A 115 -34.90 -8.82 -8.47
C GLN A 115 -33.72 -8.29 -7.63
N ALA A 116 -33.56 -8.79 -6.40
CA ALA A 116 -32.40 -8.49 -5.55
C ALA A 116 -31.10 -9.05 -6.14
N GLU A 117 -31.10 -10.29 -6.67
CA GLU A 117 -29.96 -10.88 -7.38
C GLU A 117 -29.62 -10.14 -8.68
N GLN A 118 -30.64 -9.76 -9.47
CA GLN A 118 -30.43 -9.08 -10.74
C GLN A 118 -29.98 -7.61 -10.58
N ARG A 119 -30.30 -6.95 -9.46
CA ARG A 119 -29.73 -5.63 -9.09
C ARG A 119 -28.34 -5.74 -8.44
N THR A 120 -28.03 -6.84 -7.75
CA THR A 120 -26.71 -7.05 -7.13
C THR A 120 -25.63 -7.46 -8.12
N ARG A 121 -25.94 -8.18 -9.21
CA ARG A 121 -24.98 -8.52 -10.28
C ARG A 121 -24.31 -7.30 -10.95
N PRO A 122 -25.04 -6.33 -11.54
CA PRO A 122 -24.42 -5.14 -12.12
C PRO A 122 -23.75 -4.25 -11.06
N ARG A 123 -24.24 -4.29 -9.81
CA ARG A 123 -23.65 -3.57 -8.67
C ARG A 123 -22.30 -4.16 -8.24
N ARG A 124 -22.17 -5.49 -8.19
CA ARG A 124 -20.93 -6.23 -7.91
C ARG A 124 -19.90 -5.98 -9.02
N ASN A 125 -20.33 -6.03 -10.28
CA ASN A 125 -19.47 -5.79 -11.44
C ASN A 125 -18.90 -4.36 -11.47
N ALA A 126 -19.71 -3.35 -11.13
CA ALA A 126 -19.25 -1.95 -11.08
C ALA A 126 -18.23 -1.69 -9.96
N THR A 127 -18.45 -2.27 -8.76
CA THR A 127 -17.47 -2.18 -7.66
C THR A 127 -16.16 -2.89 -8.02
N GLN A 128 -16.26 -4.08 -8.61
CA GLN A 128 -15.10 -4.85 -9.08
C GLN A 128 -14.32 -4.09 -10.17
N SER A 129 -15.01 -3.40 -11.08
CA SER A 129 -14.39 -2.55 -12.10
C SER A 129 -13.66 -1.34 -11.49
N SER A 130 -14.28 -0.65 -10.52
CA SER A 130 -13.65 0.49 -9.82
C SER A 130 -12.41 0.08 -9.00
N LEU A 131 -12.45 -1.09 -8.37
CA LEU A 131 -11.31 -1.66 -7.65
C LEU A 131 -10.17 -2.02 -8.60
N ARG A 132 -10.48 -2.71 -9.71
CA ARG A 132 -9.51 -3.05 -10.76
C ARG A 132 -8.84 -1.80 -11.34
N LEU A 133 -9.61 -0.75 -11.60
CA LEU A 133 -9.05 0.52 -12.07
C LEU A 133 -8.12 1.13 -11.02
N THR A 134 -8.51 1.11 -9.74
CA THR A 134 -7.67 1.68 -8.68
C THR A 134 -6.36 0.93 -8.53
N TYR A 135 -6.41 -0.41 -8.55
CA TYR A 135 -5.21 -1.25 -8.52
C TYR A 135 -4.35 -1.03 -9.76
N ALA A 136 -4.94 -1.00 -10.96
CA ALA A 136 -4.20 -0.75 -12.20
C ALA A 136 -3.50 0.62 -12.19
N VAL A 137 -4.18 1.67 -11.74
CA VAL A 137 -3.60 3.01 -11.60
C VAL A 137 -2.49 3.02 -10.55
N GLY A 138 -2.71 2.41 -9.39
CA GLY A 138 -1.73 2.32 -8.31
C GLY A 138 -0.47 1.56 -8.73
N THR A 139 -0.63 0.41 -9.38
CA THR A 139 0.47 -0.38 -9.94
C THR A 139 1.23 0.42 -10.99
N THR A 140 0.54 1.04 -11.96
CA THR A 140 1.18 1.81 -13.03
C THR A 140 1.99 2.99 -12.47
N ALA A 141 1.38 3.77 -11.57
CA ALA A 141 2.05 4.90 -10.94
C ALA A 141 3.29 4.45 -10.13
N SER A 142 3.17 3.35 -9.37
CA SER A 142 4.27 2.78 -8.59
C SER A 142 5.42 2.32 -9.48
N THR A 143 5.11 1.65 -10.59
CA THR A 143 6.12 1.19 -11.57
C THR A 143 6.84 2.37 -12.23
N LEU A 144 6.12 3.44 -12.58
CA LEU A 144 6.73 4.64 -13.15
C LEU A 144 7.70 5.32 -12.17
N VAL A 145 7.31 5.43 -10.89
CA VAL A 145 8.18 5.97 -9.83
C VAL A 145 9.40 5.08 -9.61
N HIS A 146 9.25 3.76 -9.66
CA HIS A 146 10.37 2.81 -9.59
C HIS A 146 11.39 3.06 -10.70
N PHE A 147 10.94 3.07 -11.96
CA PHE A 147 11.83 3.30 -13.09
C PHE A 147 12.45 4.70 -13.09
N TRP A 148 11.69 5.73 -12.70
CA TRP A 148 12.21 7.09 -12.57
C TRP A 148 13.33 7.17 -11.52
N THR A 149 13.15 6.53 -10.36
CA THR A 149 14.16 6.48 -9.30
C THR A 149 15.43 5.78 -9.79
N ILE A 150 15.31 4.61 -10.42
CA ILE A 150 16.46 3.89 -10.97
C ILE A 150 17.17 4.70 -12.06
N TYR A 151 16.41 5.35 -12.95
CA TYR A 151 16.96 6.22 -13.98
C TYR A 151 17.74 7.40 -13.39
N ARG A 152 17.20 8.05 -12.35
CA ARG A 152 17.88 9.16 -11.66
C ARG A 152 19.18 8.73 -11.01
N ILE A 153 19.19 7.59 -10.32
CA ILE A 153 20.41 7.03 -9.72
C ILE A 153 21.43 6.69 -10.80
N TRP A 154 21.00 6.12 -11.92
CA TRP A 154 21.90 5.75 -13.01
C TRP A 154 22.51 6.96 -13.74
N LYS A 155 21.77 8.07 -13.85
CA LYS A 155 22.23 9.28 -14.54
C LYS A 155 23.13 10.17 -13.70
N ASP A 156 23.03 10.11 -12.38
CA ASP A 156 23.76 10.99 -11.48
C ASP A 156 25.06 10.29 -11.01
N PRO A 157 26.26 10.81 -11.38
CA PRO A 157 27.52 10.17 -11.03
C PRO A 157 27.82 10.20 -9.52
N GLU A 158 27.13 11.07 -8.75
CA GLU A 158 27.30 11.16 -7.30
C GLU A 158 26.41 10.16 -6.53
N LEU A 159 25.46 9.52 -7.20
CA LEU A 159 24.52 8.58 -6.60
C LEU A 159 24.85 7.14 -7.00
N SER A 160 24.91 6.25 -6.01
CA SER A 160 24.94 4.80 -6.22
C SER A 160 23.78 4.12 -5.51
N LEU A 161 23.35 2.96 -6.04
CA LEU A 161 22.32 2.14 -5.39
C LEU A 161 22.66 1.82 -3.92
N SER A 162 23.94 1.59 -3.63
CA SER A 162 24.39 1.27 -2.27
C SER A 162 24.35 2.46 -1.30
N GLN A 163 24.45 3.70 -1.81
CA GLN A 163 24.28 4.92 -1.00
C GLN A 163 22.80 5.24 -0.80
N VAL A 164 21.94 4.94 -1.77
CA VAL A 164 20.50 5.22 -1.65
C VAL A 164 19.78 4.16 -0.81
N PHE A 165 20.05 2.88 -1.07
CA PHE A 165 19.36 1.77 -0.40
C PHE A 165 20.15 1.14 0.76
N GLY A 166 21.39 1.58 0.97
CA GLY A 166 22.27 1.03 1.98
C GLY A 166 23.00 -0.23 1.53
N ARG A 167 24.05 -0.60 2.28
CA ARG A 167 24.78 -1.85 2.11
C ARG A 167 24.27 -2.89 3.11
N LEU A 168 24.14 -4.15 2.68
CA LEU A 168 23.57 -5.23 3.51
C LEU A 168 24.20 -5.31 4.91
N GLY A 169 25.53 -5.26 5.01
CA GLY A 169 26.23 -5.29 6.30
C GLY A 169 25.91 -4.09 7.20
N GLY A 170 25.71 -2.90 6.64
CA GLY A 170 25.32 -1.70 7.38
C GLY A 170 23.84 -1.71 7.80
N LEU A 171 22.98 -2.29 6.98
CA LEU A 171 21.55 -2.44 7.26
C LEU A 171 21.29 -3.40 8.43
N LEU A 172 22.04 -4.51 8.47
CA LEU A 172 21.95 -5.52 9.53
C LEU A 172 22.71 -5.13 10.80
N SER A 173 23.62 -4.16 10.72
CA SER A 173 24.38 -3.66 11.87
C SER A 173 23.49 -2.85 12.81
N GLY A 174 23.70 -3.05 14.13
CA GLY A 174 23.13 -2.22 15.19
C GLY A 174 23.75 -0.82 15.28
N SER A 175 24.67 -0.46 14.39
CA SER A 175 25.33 0.84 14.40
C SER A 175 24.35 1.99 14.15
N HIS A 176 24.52 3.04 14.94
CA HIS A 176 23.85 4.33 14.79
C HIS A 176 24.77 5.31 14.05
N ALA A 177 24.18 6.20 13.25
CA ALA A 177 24.96 7.28 12.65
C ALA A 177 25.44 8.23 13.75
N ALA A 178 26.67 8.71 13.61
CA ALA A 178 27.26 9.67 14.55
C ALA A 178 26.68 11.09 14.35
N ASP A 179 26.33 11.45 13.11
CA ASP A 179 25.71 12.73 12.75
C ASP A 179 24.17 12.59 12.65
N PRO A 180 23.39 13.51 13.25
CA PRO A 180 21.94 13.60 13.04
C PRO A 180 21.48 13.61 11.58
N GLN A 181 22.24 14.17 10.64
CA GLN A 181 21.85 14.20 9.22
C GLN A 181 21.95 12.81 8.59
N ASP A 182 23.04 12.10 8.87
CA ASP A 182 23.24 10.71 8.45
C ASP A 182 22.25 9.77 9.14
N ALA A 183 21.80 10.11 10.36
CA ALA A 183 20.83 9.31 11.10
C ALA A 183 19.49 9.18 10.36
N ILE A 184 19.05 10.24 9.66
CA ILE A 184 17.81 10.21 8.87
C ILE A 184 17.96 9.28 7.68
N LEU A 185 19.10 9.34 6.97
CA LEU A 185 19.36 8.48 5.82
C LEU A 185 19.46 7.01 6.25
N VAL A 186 20.21 6.71 7.31
CA VAL A 186 20.35 5.36 7.86
C VAL A 186 19.00 4.82 8.35
N PHE A 187 18.19 5.67 8.98
CA PHE A 187 16.83 5.32 9.37
C PHE A 187 15.99 4.92 8.14
N LEU A 188 15.96 5.76 7.10
CA LEU A 188 15.18 5.50 5.89
C LEU A 188 15.64 4.24 5.16
N GLN A 189 16.95 4.01 5.06
CA GLN A 189 17.52 2.80 4.47
C GLN A 189 17.08 1.54 5.22
N LYS A 190 17.18 1.55 6.55
CA LYS A 190 16.73 0.44 7.39
C LYS A 190 15.21 0.25 7.31
N ASP A 191 14.45 1.33 7.24
CA ASP A 191 13.00 1.31 7.11
C ASP A 191 12.57 0.62 5.80
N ILE A 192 13.11 1.07 4.67
CA ILE A 192 12.87 0.47 3.35
C ILE A 192 13.26 -1.01 3.34
N PHE A 193 14.45 -1.34 3.86
CA PHE A 193 14.94 -2.72 3.90
C PHE A 193 14.01 -3.65 4.68
N LEU A 194 13.57 -3.23 5.87
CA LEU A 194 12.67 -4.02 6.70
C LEU A 194 11.28 -4.12 6.09
N THR A 195 10.75 -3.06 5.47
CA THR A 195 9.48 -3.10 4.73
C THR A 195 9.56 -4.10 3.57
N VAL A 196 10.59 -4.02 2.73
CA VAL A 196 10.81 -4.93 1.60
C VAL A 196 10.87 -6.38 2.09
N THR A 197 11.68 -6.63 3.11
CA THR A 197 11.85 -7.97 3.68
C THR A 197 10.54 -8.51 4.25
N SER A 198 9.79 -7.66 4.96
CA SER A 198 8.51 -8.05 5.54
C SER A 198 7.47 -8.42 4.47
N ILE A 199 7.36 -7.62 3.42
CA ILE A 199 6.44 -7.87 2.30
C ILE A 199 6.86 -9.15 1.55
N LEU A 200 8.16 -9.35 1.31
CA LEU A 200 8.68 -10.60 0.73
C LEU A 200 8.28 -11.83 1.53
N VAL A 201 8.55 -11.81 2.84
CA VAL A 201 8.21 -12.92 3.74
C VAL A 201 6.71 -13.17 3.72
N GLN A 202 5.89 -12.13 3.78
CA GLN A 202 4.44 -12.25 3.74
C GLN A 202 3.94 -12.84 2.42
N SER A 203 4.45 -12.39 1.28
CA SER A 203 4.09 -12.92 -0.04
C SER A 203 4.44 -14.39 -0.19
N VAL A 204 5.65 -14.79 0.23
CA VAL A 204 6.09 -16.19 0.22
C VAL A 204 5.22 -17.02 1.17
N TYR A 205 4.95 -16.53 2.39
CA TYR A 205 4.08 -17.19 3.35
C TYR A 205 2.69 -17.46 2.75
N GLN A 206 2.07 -16.49 2.09
CA GLN A 206 0.76 -16.66 1.45
C GLN A 206 0.78 -17.76 0.37
N ILE A 207 1.84 -17.81 -0.45
CA ILE A 207 2.00 -18.84 -1.48
C ILE A 207 2.12 -20.24 -0.84
N PHE A 208 2.98 -20.40 0.15
CA PHE A 208 3.13 -21.68 0.86
C PHE A 208 1.89 -22.07 1.65
N HIS A 209 1.12 -21.09 2.10
CA HIS A 209 -0.17 -21.33 2.73
C HIS A 209 -1.21 -21.84 1.72
N LEU A 210 -1.30 -21.26 0.52
CA LEU A 210 -2.14 -21.79 -0.56
C LEU A 210 -1.78 -23.24 -0.91
N ARG A 211 -0.48 -23.56 -0.87
CA ARG A 211 0.00 -24.93 -1.02
C ARG A 211 -0.47 -25.83 0.12
N ALA A 212 -0.37 -25.36 1.37
CA ALA A 212 -0.83 -26.12 2.55
C ALA A 212 -2.34 -26.41 2.52
N LEU A 213 -3.13 -25.55 1.90
CA LEU A 213 -4.57 -25.74 1.69
C LEU A 213 -4.91 -26.65 0.48
N GLY A 214 -3.90 -27.09 -0.28
CA GLY A 214 -4.10 -27.94 -1.45
C GLY A 214 -4.58 -27.20 -2.71
N TYR A 215 -4.57 -25.86 -2.73
CA TYR A 215 -4.96 -25.08 -3.91
C TYR A 215 -3.90 -25.07 -5.01
N ILE A 216 -2.62 -25.23 -4.64
CA ILE A 216 -1.50 -25.25 -5.57
C ILE A 216 -0.52 -26.36 -5.20
N THR A 217 0.20 -26.86 -6.20
CA THR A 217 1.26 -27.86 -6.03
C THR A 217 2.55 -27.25 -5.48
N THR A 218 3.46 -28.08 -4.96
CA THR A 218 4.80 -27.64 -4.52
C THR A 218 5.59 -26.99 -5.65
N LYS A 219 5.43 -27.49 -6.90
CA LYS A 219 6.09 -26.93 -8.08
C LYS A 219 5.57 -25.53 -8.38
N GLU A 220 4.25 -25.36 -8.40
CA GLU A 220 3.61 -24.05 -8.60
C GLU A 220 3.96 -23.06 -7.51
N ALA A 221 4.01 -23.50 -6.24
CA ALA A 221 4.42 -22.66 -5.12
C ALA A 221 5.87 -22.16 -5.27
N GLY A 222 6.78 -23.03 -5.72
CA GLY A 222 8.17 -22.66 -6.01
C GLY A 222 8.28 -21.64 -7.14
N ILE A 223 7.58 -21.88 -8.26
CA ILE A 223 7.56 -20.96 -9.40
C ILE A 223 6.93 -19.61 -9.02
N ALA A 224 5.79 -19.62 -8.33
CA ALA A 224 5.11 -18.40 -7.90
C ALA A 224 5.98 -17.57 -6.94
N SER A 225 6.72 -18.23 -6.04
CA SER A 225 7.66 -17.54 -5.14
C SER A 225 8.80 -16.88 -5.91
N ALA A 226 9.40 -17.59 -6.87
CA ALA A 226 10.46 -17.04 -7.73
C ALA A 226 9.98 -15.86 -8.58
N ILE A 227 8.77 -15.96 -9.15
CA ILE A 227 8.14 -14.87 -9.91
C ILE A 227 7.87 -13.67 -9.00
N SER A 228 7.34 -13.89 -7.79
CA SER A 228 7.03 -12.81 -6.85
C SER A 228 8.30 -12.05 -6.43
N ILE A 229 9.39 -12.76 -6.11
CA ILE A 229 10.68 -12.15 -5.76
C ILE A 229 11.23 -11.35 -6.95
N SER A 230 11.21 -11.93 -8.15
CA SER A 230 11.74 -11.29 -9.35
C SER A 230 10.94 -10.04 -9.74
N ALA A 231 9.60 -10.13 -9.65
CA ALA A 231 8.71 -9.01 -9.97
C ALA A 231 8.98 -7.80 -9.10
N GLN A 232 9.23 -7.98 -7.81
CA GLN A 232 9.51 -6.87 -6.89
C GLN A 232 10.76 -6.08 -7.28
N GLY A 233 11.81 -6.74 -7.81
CA GLY A 233 13.01 -6.05 -8.31
C GLY A 233 12.77 -5.30 -9.63
N ILE A 234 11.98 -5.90 -10.54
CA ILE A 234 11.78 -5.37 -11.90
C ILE A 234 10.80 -4.19 -11.91
N ILE A 235 9.60 -4.38 -11.37
CA ILE A 235 8.51 -3.39 -11.44
C ILE A 235 8.36 -2.56 -10.14
N GLY A 236 9.13 -2.91 -9.11
CA GLY A 236 9.07 -2.27 -7.80
C GLY A 236 8.14 -2.98 -6.83
N LEU A 237 8.47 -2.88 -5.54
CA LEU A 237 7.79 -3.57 -4.44
C LEU A 237 6.29 -3.27 -4.37
N ALA A 238 5.92 -1.99 -4.40
CA ALA A 238 4.53 -1.56 -4.29
C ALA A 238 3.70 -2.04 -5.49
N ALA A 239 4.25 -1.96 -6.71
CA ALA A 239 3.57 -2.42 -7.92
C ALA A 239 3.33 -3.94 -7.89
N ALA A 240 4.34 -4.71 -7.49
CA ALA A 240 4.24 -6.16 -7.37
C ALA A 240 3.23 -6.57 -6.29
N HIS A 241 3.25 -5.93 -5.11
CA HIS A 241 2.32 -6.23 -4.04
C HIS A 241 0.87 -5.88 -4.42
N ILE A 242 0.64 -4.70 -4.99
CA ILE A 242 -0.69 -4.24 -5.40
C ILE A 242 -1.23 -5.07 -6.57
N GLY A 243 -0.39 -5.42 -7.54
CA GLY A 243 -0.79 -6.16 -8.73
C GLY A 243 -1.06 -7.66 -8.48
N LEU A 244 -0.52 -8.22 -7.40
CA LEU A 244 -0.72 -9.62 -7.01
C LEU A 244 -1.90 -9.83 -6.03
N CYS A 245 -2.49 -8.74 -5.52
CA CYS A 245 -3.64 -8.75 -4.60
C CYS A 245 -4.97 -8.60 -5.35
#